data_AF-A0A0A2V4D2-F1
#
_entry.id   AF-A0A0A2V4D2-F1
#
_cell.length_a   1.000
_cell.length_b   1.000
_cell.length_c   1.000
_cell.angle_alpha   90.00
_cell.angle_beta   90.00
_cell.angle_gamma   90.00
#
_symmetry.space_group_name_H-M   'P 1'
#
loop_
_entity.id
_entity.type
_entity.pdbx_description
1 polymer ?
#
loop_
_entity_poly.entity_id
_entity_poly.type
_entity_poly.pdbx_seq_one_letter_code
_entity_poly.pdbx_strand_id
1 'polypeptide(L)'
;MNAPTDLLDCIEIETAPNPTHAVIWLHGLGADGNDFAPIVPELDLPAGLGVRFVFPNAPVQRVTINNGMAMRSWYDILVMDLVRVEDAKGIRASEAAIHKLIARENARGIPTSNIVLAGFSQGCAMTLHTGLRLQDKLAGMMGLSGYLPLLASAEAERAPANQRTPIFLAHGLYDPVVSLPRAEASRAELERLGYDVRWHTYPMPHSVCAEEVADISRFLNQPLPSPRRAAVALLAACAAALAPFASQGEALNPPVKVRYEEVVRSILYVPKYVALSQGYFKDAGLDVSMKTSQGTDKGMTALLSGSADIVLIGPEASIYVQNSESPVKPKIFAGLTATDGFFLLARKPVEKFDWSMLKGKEVIGFRPGSNPIVFLETALRKHGLDPQKDVKLLNNIGIPARAGAWMAGQGEYGIFLEPEAGELVRNGKGYIVASVGHEVGQVDYTVFTATDKYIRDNPKVIQAWTNVVARAEKYVKDTPAATLAPQIMTYFPGMDAAAVTDAIERYKQTC
;
A
#
# COMPACT_ATOMS: atom_id res chain seq x y z
N MET A 1 44.86 -10.30 8.68
CA MET A 1 43.48 -10.62 9.07
C MET A 1 43.03 -9.54 10.03
N ASN A 2 42.20 -8.61 9.58
CA ASN A 2 41.69 -7.52 10.43
C ASN A 2 40.75 -8.11 11.47
N ALA A 3 40.84 -7.64 12.72
CA ALA A 3 39.97 -8.08 13.81
C ALA A 3 38.49 -7.94 13.40
N PRO A 4 37.61 -8.90 13.76
CA PRO A 4 36.18 -8.77 13.49
C PRO A 4 35.68 -7.50 14.19
N THR A 5 35.28 -6.51 13.40
CA THR A 5 34.66 -5.30 13.93
C THR A 5 33.32 -5.69 14.54
N ASP A 6 33.16 -5.40 15.82
CA ASP A 6 32.00 -5.70 16.66
C ASP A 6 30.77 -4.81 16.32
N LEU A 7 30.68 -4.39 15.07
CA LEU A 7 29.80 -3.38 14.47
C LEU A 7 28.91 -4.04 13.42
N LEU A 8 27.66 -3.61 13.31
CA LEU A 8 26.74 -4.11 12.29
C LEU A 8 27.23 -3.74 10.88
N ASP A 9 27.06 -4.67 9.95
CA ASP A 9 27.21 -4.42 8.52
C ASP A 9 26.16 -3.40 8.06
N CYS A 10 26.52 -2.48 7.17
CA CYS A 10 25.68 -1.36 6.79
C CYS A 10 25.80 -1.03 5.31
N ILE A 11 24.68 -0.62 4.70
CA ILE A 11 24.69 0.13 3.45
C ILE A 11 24.81 1.63 3.80
N GLU A 12 25.70 2.34 3.12
CA GLU A 12 25.91 3.77 3.31
C GLU A 12 25.65 4.54 2.02
N ILE A 13 24.90 5.64 2.13
CA ILE A 13 24.65 6.58 1.04
C ILE A 13 24.97 7.98 1.55
N GLU A 14 25.92 8.66 0.91
CA GLU A 14 26.23 10.06 1.20
C GLU A 14 25.62 10.97 0.14
N THR A 15 24.85 11.98 0.55
CA THR A 15 24.19 12.92 -0.37
C THR A 15 25.12 14.04 -0.85
N ALA A 16 26.24 14.26 -0.15
CA ALA A 16 27.31 15.17 -0.53
C ALA A 16 28.62 14.79 0.18
N PRO A 17 29.79 15.21 -0.33
CA PRO A 17 31.07 15.04 0.37
C PRO A 17 31.07 15.70 1.75
N ASN A 18 31.76 15.09 2.72
CA ASN A 18 31.88 15.59 4.10
C ASN A 18 30.51 15.81 4.77
N PRO A 19 29.69 14.76 4.92
CA PRO A 19 28.37 14.89 5.53
C PRO A 19 28.48 15.41 6.97
N THR A 20 27.57 16.31 7.33
CA THR A 20 27.49 16.95 8.66
C THR A 20 26.34 16.42 9.50
N HIS A 21 25.49 15.58 8.89
CA HIS A 21 24.31 14.96 9.50
C HIS A 21 24.27 13.47 9.12
N ALA A 22 23.59 12.67 9.94
CA ALA A 22 23.35 11.27 9.63
C ALA A 22 21.89 10.87 9.88
N VAL A 23 21.40 9.92 9.09
CA VAL A 23 20.16 9.20 9.33
C VAL A 23 20.52 7.73 9.48
N ILE A 24 20.34 7.16 10.67
CA ILE A 24 20.51 5.73 10.90
C ILE A 24 19.12 5.10 10.81
N TRP A 25 18.87 4.30 9.77
CA TRP A 25 17.53 3.81 9.44
C TRP A 25 17.44 2.28 9.54
N LEU A 26 16.71 1.80 10.54
CA LEU A 26 16.57 0.40 10.92
C LEU A 26 15.39 -0.27 10.18
N HIS A 27 15.67 -1.38 9.49
CA HIS A 27 14.65 -2.14 8.74
C HIS A 27 13.74 -2.99 9.64
N GLY A 28 12.66 -3.56 9.06
CA GLY A 28 11.74 -4.47 9.76
C GLY A 28 12.23 -5.92 9.85
N LEU A 29 11.45 -6.80 10.48
CA LEU A 29 11.77 -8.23 10.60
C LEU A 29 11.95 -8.89 9.21
N GLY A 30 13.01 -9.66 9.03
CA GLY A 30 13.26 -10.44 7.80
C GLY A 30 13.77 -9.63 6.61
N ALA A 31 13.74 -8.30 6.68
CA ALA A 31 14.31 -7.39 5.69
C ALA A 31 15.82 -7.16 5.93
N ASP A 32 16.41 -6.25 5.15
CA ASP A 32 17.82 -5.83 5.28
C ASP A 32 18.00 -4.34 4.95
N GLY A 33 19.22 -3.83 4.99
CA GLY A 33 19.51 -2.41 4.76
C GLY A 33 19.12 -1.89 3.37
N ASN A 34 18.89 -2.75 2.37
CA ASN A 34 18.42 -2.32 1.04
C ASN A 34 16.94 -1.93 1.04
N ASP A 35 16.17 -2.30 2.06
CA ASP A 35 14.71 -2.09 2.11
C ASP A 35 14.34 -0.60 2.03
N PHE A 36 15.13 0.26 2.68
CA PHE A 36 14.94 1.71 2.68
C PHE A 36 15.99 2.50 1.90
N ALA A 37 17.08 1.87 1.44
CA ALA A 37 18.12 2.58 0.68
C ALA A 37 17.57 3.33 -0.57
N PRO A 38 16.60 2.78 -1.34
CA PRO A 38 16.00 3.47 -2.48
C PRO A 38 15.19 4.73 -2.15
N ILE A 39 14.84 4.97 -0.88
CA ILE A 39 14.05 6.15 -0.50
C ILE A 39 14.85 7.45 -0.55
N VAL A 40 16.18 7.37 -0.47
CA VAL A 40 17.05 8.55 -0.32
C VAL A 40 16.82 9.63 -1.39
N PRO A 41 16.72 9.30 -2.69
CA PRO A 41 16.42 10.28 -3.73
C PRO A 41 15.01 10.90 -3.61
N GLU A 42 14.05 10.22 -2.98
CA GLU A 42 12.67 10.68 -2.83
C GLU A 42 12.49 11.70 -1.70
N LEU A 43 13.49 11.82 -0.81
CA LEU A 43 13.42 12.72 0.36
C LEU A 43 13.61 14.19 0.02
N ASP A 44 14.01 14.53 -1.21
CA ASP A 44 14.20 15.90 -1.71
C ASP A 44 14.91 16.81 -0.70
N LEU A 45 16.10 16.37 -0.24
CA LEU A 45 16.86 17.11 0.76
C LEU A 45 17.46 18.41 0.15
N PRO A 46 17.56 19.51 0.92
CA PRO A 46 18.14 20.76 0.47
C PRO A 46 19.50 20.60 -0.18
N ALA A 47 19.67 21.24 -1.34
CA ALA A 47 20.96 21.31 -2.01
C ALA A 47 22.02 21.90 -1.07
N GLY A 48 23.10 21.14 -0.82
CA GLY A 48 24.19 21.53 0.07
C GLY A 48 24.11 20.96 1.49
N LEU A 49 23.02 20.30 1.88
CA LEU A 49 22.96 19.53 3.12
C LEU A 49 23.58 18.14 2.92
N GLY A 50 24.83 17.98 3.35
CA GLY A 50 25.50 16.68 3.34
C GLY A 50 24.98 15.77 4.45
N VAL A 51 24.26 14.71 4.07
CA VAL A 51 23.70 13.70 4.97
C VAL A 51 24.30 12.33 4.63
N ARG A 52 24.69 11.58 5.66
CA ARG A 52 25.02 10.17 5.55
C ARG A 52 23.83 9.32 5.99
N PHE A 53 23.25 8.59 5.07
CA PHE A 53 22.30 7.54 5.39
C PHE A 53 23.07 6.26 5.73
N VAL A 54 22.74 5.66 6.87
CA VAL A 54 23.31 4.39 7.36
C VAL A 54 22.16 3.41 7.53
N PHE A 55 22.13 2.37 6.70
CA PHE A 55 21.12 1.31 6.75
C PHE A 55 21.77 0.02 7.28
N PRO A 56 21.77 -0.21 8.60
CA PRO A 56 22.38 -1.38 9.21
C PRO A 56 21.56 -2.64 8.98
N ASN A 57 22.26 -3.75 8.82
CA ASN A 57 21.72 -5.09 8.78
C ASN A 57 21.60 -5.66 10.20
N ALA A 58 20.39 -6.05 10.60
CA ALA A 58 20.21 -6.79 11.84
C ALA A 58 20.93 -8.15 11.79
N PRO A 59 21.40 -8.69 12.93
CA PRO A 59 21.95 -10.04 13.00
C PRO A 59 20.96 -11.10 12.51
N VAL A 60 21.48 -12.18 11.93
CA VAL A 60 20.67 -13.36 11.63
C VAL A 60 20.49 -14.17 12.90
N GLN A 61 19.24 -14.34 13.33
CA GLN A 61 18.88 -15.12 14.51
C GLN A 61 17.58 -15.90 14.28
N ARG A 62 17.31 -16.90 15.12
CA ARG A 62 16.07 -17.68 15.05
C ARG A 62 14.92 -16.88 15.63
N VAL A 63 13.77 -16.92 14.96
CA VAL A 63 12.58 -16.17 15.36
C VAL A 63 11.45 -17.13 15.72
N THR A 64 11.05 -17.12 16.99
CA THR A 64 10.16 -18.10 17.61
C THR A 64 8.77 -18.14 16.96
N ILE A 65 8.14 -16.98 16.72
CA ILE A 65 6.82 -16.90 16.05
C ILE A 65 6.84 -17.46 14.62
N ASN A 66 8.01 -17.46 13.98
CA ASN A 66 8.23 -18.01 12.63
C ASN A 66 8.76 -19.44 12.70
N ASN A 67 8.31 -20.22 13.68
CA ASN A 67 8.74 -21.61 13.94
C ASN A 67 10.27 -21.79 14.03
N GLY A 68 10.97 -20.79 14.57
CA GLY A 68 12.42 -20.80 14.74
C GLY A 68 13.23 -20.60 13.45
N MET A 69 12.59 -20.12 12.37
CA MET A 69 13.28 -19.78 11.11
C MET A 69 14.37 -18.74 11.37
N ALA A 70 15.55 -18.96 10.79
CA ALA A 70 16.68 -18.03 10.89
C ALA A 70 16.51 -16.90 9.87
N MET A 71 16.45 -15.66 10.35
CA MET A 71 16.30 -14.47 9.52
C MET A 71 16.90 -13.25 10.23
N ARG A 72 17.07 -12.14 9.50
CA ARG A 72 17.51 -10.88 10.10
C ARG A 72 16.44 -10.36 11.05
N SER A 73 16.80 -10.17 12.31
CA SER A 73 15.87 -9.71 13.33
C SER A 73 16.61 -8.89 14.38
N TRP A 74 15.99 -7.87 14.93
CA TRP A 74 16.56 -7.07 16.02
C TRP A 74 16.39 -7.75 17.39
N TYR A 75 15.33 -8.53 17.57
CA TYR A 75 15.04 -9.28 18.80
C TYR A 75 14.06 -10.42 18.48
N ASP A 76 13.94 -11.41 19.36
CA ASP A 76 13.00 -12.51 19.12
C ASP A 76 11.53 -12.08 19.35
N ILE A 77 10.61 -12.67 18.58
CA ILE A 77 9.17 -12.52 18.77
C ILE A 77 8.64 -13.85 19.30
N LEU A 78 8.31 -13.86 20.60
CA LEU A 78 8.00 -15.09 21.35
C LEU A 78 6.56 -15.57 21.16
N VAL A 79 5.61 -14.65 20.97
CA VAL A 79 4.18 -14.95 20.81
C VAL A 79 3.50 -13.91 19.91
N MET A 80 2.38 -14.30 19.29
CA MET A 80 1.51 -13.41 18.49
C MET A 80 1.03 -12.18 19.28
N ASP A 81 0.75 -12.36 20.58
CA ASP A 81 0.40 -11.26 21.47
C ASP A 81 1.68 -10.65 22.08
N LEU A 82 2.31 -9.80 21.29
CA LEU A 82 3.52 -9.04 21.64
C LEU A 82 3.37 -8.17 22.91
N VAL A 83 2.20 -8.10 23.57
CA VAL A 83 1.98 -7.33 24.81
C VAL A 83 2.38 -8.12 26.07
N ARG A 84 2.32 -9.46 26.05
CA ARG A 84 2.47 -10.27 27.26
C ARG A 84 3.90 -10.68 27.60
N VAL A 85 4.75 -10.96 26.59
CA VAL A 85 6.15 -11.38 26.80
C VAL A 85 7.02 -10.86 25.66
N GLU A 86 7.96 -9.95 25.97
CA GLU A 86 8.92 -9.40 25.01
C GLU A 86 10.34 -9.95 25.28
N ASP A 87 11.15 -10.10 24.24
CA ASP A 87 12.57 -10.47 24.35
C ASP A 87 13.41 -9.27 24.81
N ALA A 88 13.29 -8.94 26.11
CA ALA A 88 14.02 -7.82 26.70
C ALA A 88 15.54 -7.95 26.49
N LYS A 89 16.09 -9.18 26.52
CA LYS A 89 17.53 -9.41 26.33
C LYS A 89 17.95 -9.08 24.90
N GLY A 90 17.22 -9.54 23.88
CA GLY A 90 17.50 -9.24 22.48
C GLY A 90 17.35 -7.74 22.18
N ILE A 91 16.31 -7.10 22.71
CA ILE A 91 16.11 -5.65 22.57
C ILE A 91 17.33 -4.88 23.13
N ARG A 92 17.82 -5.23 24.32
CA ARG A 92 19.03 -4.61 24.91
C ARG A 92 20.31 -4.88 24.13
N ALA A 93 20.45 -6.07 23.55
CA ALA A 93 21.60 -6.38 22.71
C ALA A 93 21.61 -5.51 21.44
N SER A 94 20.45 -5.32 20.81
CA SER A 94 20.30 -4.44 19.65
C SER A 94 20.49 -2.96 19.99
N GLU A 95 20.01 -2.50 21.16
CA GLU A 95 20.30 -1.15 21.69
C GLU A 95 21.83 -0.90 21.75
N ALA A 96 22.59 -1.84 22.31
CA ALA A 96 24.05 -1.73 22.39
C ALA A 96 24.73 -1.71 21.01
N ALA A 97 24.20 -2.46 20.03
CA ALA A 97 24.70 -2.43 18.66
C ALA A 97 24.42 -1.08 17.96
N ILE A 98 23.24 -0.50 18.18
CA ILE A 98 22.87 0.83 17.65
C ILE A 98 23.71 1.93 18.29
N HIS A 99 24.02 1.84 19.59
CA HIS A 99 24.94 2.78 20.25
C HIS A 99 26.33 2.79 19.60
N LYS A 100 26.85 1.63 19.17
CA LYS A 100 28.13 1.55 18.45
C LYS A 100 28.07 2.24 17.09
N LEU A 101 26.93 2.18 16.38
CA LEU A 101 26.74 2.91 15.12
C LEU A 101 26.71 4.43 15.34
N ILE A 102 26.00 4.90 16.38
CA ILE A 102 26.00 6.31 16.77
C ILE A 102 27.43 6.77 17.12
N ALA A 103 28.15 5.99 17.93
CA ALA A 103 29.53 6.30 18.30
C ALA A 103 30.49 6.34 17.08
N ARG A 104 30.26 5.48 16.08
CA ARG A 104 31.00 5.50 14.82
C ARG A 104 30.77 6.79 14.03
N GLU A 105 29.52 7.24 13.92
CA GLU A 105 29.21 8.49 13.22
C GLU A 105 29.79 9.71 13.97
N ASN A 106 29.75 9.69 15.31
CA ASN A 106 30.45 10.67 16.15
C ASN A 106 31.96 10.70 15.86
N ALA A 107 32.60 9.53 15.77
CA ALA A 107 34.03 9.43 15.44
C ALA A 107 34.35 9.91 14.00
N ARG A 108 33.37 9.89 13.10
CA ARG A 108 33.45 10.44 11.73
C ARG A 108 33.07 11.92 11.65
N GLY A 109 32.88 12.59 12.78
CA GLY A 109 32.67 14.04 12.86
C GLY A 109 31.21 14.49 12.85
N ILE A 110 30.23 13.58 12.92
CA ILE A 110 28.81 13.92 12.98
C ILE A 110 28.35 13.80 14.44
N PRO A 111 28.12 14.90 15.18
CA PRO A 111 27.69 14.83 16.58
C PRO A 111 26.29 14.20 16.71
N THR A 112 25.99 13.54 17.82
CA THR A 112 24.67 12.91 18.07
C THR A 112 23.49 13.86 17.84
N SER A 113 23.67 15.16 18.12
CA SER A 113 22.65 16.19 17.90
C SER A 113 22.31 16.45 16.42
N ASN A 114 23.07 15.86 15.49
CA ASN A 114 22.85 15.89 14.05
C ASN A 114 22.48 14.49 13.49
N ILE A 115 22.19 13.53 14.37
CA ILE A 115 21.80 12.16 14.00
C ILE A 115 20.30 11.99 14.22
N VAL A 116 19.59 11.60 13.16
CA VAL A 116 18.21 11.10 13.25
C VAL A 116 18.27 9.57 13.35
N LEU A 117 17.61 9.01 14.36
CA LEU A 117 17.38 7.57 14.45
C LEU A 117 16.00 7.27 13.87
N ALA A 118 15.95 6.37 12.89
CA ALA A 118 14.75 6.05 12.14
C ALA A 118 14.53 4.54 12.07
N GLY A 119 13.29 4.09 11.90
CA GLY A 119 13.06 2.69 11.55
C GLY A 119 11.62 2.30 11.30
N PHE A 120 11.46 1.13 10.67
CA PHE A 120 10.19 0.52 10.31
C PHE A 120 9.95 -0.78 11.08
N SER A 121 8.72 -1.02 11.56
CA SER A 121 8.34 -2.26 12.26
C SER A 121 9.23 -2.54 13.49
N GLN A 122 10.00 -3.64 13.54
CA GLN A 122 11.00 -3.84 14.60
C GLN A 122 12.03 -2.70 14.67
N GLY A 123 12.40 -2.09 13.54
CA GLY A 123 13.27 -0.93 13.50
C GLY A 123 12.65 0.30 14.17
N CYS A 124 11.32 0.48 14.08
CA CYS A 124 10.60 1.51 14.83
C CYS A 124 10.68 1.23 16.34
N ALA A 125 10.48 -0.04 16.74
CA ALA A 125 10.62 -0.44 18.14
C ALA A 125 12.01 -0.16 18.69
N MET A 126 13.05 -0.48 17.93
CA MET A 126 14.43 -0.19 18.32
C MET A 126 14.75 1.31 18.32
N THR A 127 14.17 2.08 17.40
CA THR A 127 14.31 3.54 17.35
C THR A 127 13.79 4.20 18.62
N LEU A 128 12.55 3.87 19.00
CA LEU A 128 11.94 4.41 20.21
C LEU A 128 12.65 3.90 21.47
N HIS A 129 12.93 2.60 21.55
CA HIS A 129 13.60 2.01 22.70
C HIS A 129 14.95 2.67 23.00
N THR A 130 15.79 2.77 21.97
CA THR A 130 17.16 3.29 22.06
C THR A 130 17.16 4.81 22.24
N GLY A 131 16.39 5.53 21.42
CA GLY A 131 16.37 7.00 21.44
C GLY A 131 15.88 7.59 22.76
N LEU A 132 14.92 6.93 23.43
CA LEU A 132 14.44 7.37 24.75
C LEU A 132 15.49 7.18 25.86
N ARG A 133 16.41 6.23 25.71
CA ARG A 133 17.39 5.83 26.74
C ARG A 133 18.80 6.36 26.49
N LEU A 134 19.03 6.91 25.31
CA LEU A 134 20.31 7.50 24.93
C LEU A 134 20.60 8.76 25.74
N GLN A 135 21.79 8.81 26.36
CA GLN A 135 22.24 9.94 27.19
C GLN A 135 22.63 11.17 26.38
N ASP A 136 22.94 10.99 25.09
CA ASP A 136 23.24 12.05 24.16
C ASP A 136 21.99 12.45 23.37
N LYS A 137 21.84 13.75 23.12
CA LYS A 137 20.67 14.29 22.41
C LYS A 137 20.74 13.95 20.93
N LEU A 138 19.69 13.31 20.40
CA LEU A 138 19.47 13.10 18.97
C LEU A 138 18.88 14.34 18.28
N ALA A 139 19.05 14.42 16.96
CA ALA A 139 18.34 15.39 16.13
C ALA A 139 16.83 15.11 16.08
N GLY A 140 16.46 13.84 15.99
CA GLY A 140 15.08 13.39 15.88
C GLY A 140 14.96 11.87 16.00
N MET A 141 13.74 11.41 16.29
CA MET A 141 13.37 10.00 16.24
C MET A 141 12.23 9.81 15.24
N MET A 142 12.31 8.79 14.40
CA MET A 142 11.31 8.51 13.37
C MET A 142 10.89 7.04 13.39
N GLY A 143 9.65 6.75 13.77
CA GLY A 143 9.12 5.40 13.84
C GLY A 143 7.97 5.18 12.87
N LEU A 144 8.07 4.16 12.04
CA LEU A 144 7.08 3.79 11.03
C LEU A 144 6.52 2.39 11.33
N SER A 145 5.19 2.22 11.29
CA SER A 145 4.51 0.93 11.41
C SER A 145 4.99 0.05 12.58
N GLY A 146 5.17 0.64 13.78
CA GLY A 146 5.77 -0.04 14.92
C GLY A 146 5.19 0.34 16.27
N TYR A 147 5.95 0.10 17.34
CA TYR A 147 5.49 0.27 18.72
C TYR A 147 6.67 0.54 19.66
N LEU A 148 6.44 1.13 20.83
CA LEU A 148 7.43 1.27 21.90
C LEU A 148 7.49 -0.06 22.68
N PRO A 149 8.62 -0.80 22.67
CA PRO A 149 8.75 -2.00 23.49
C PRO A 149 9.12 -1.65 24.93
N LEU A 150 8.98 -2.61 25.83
CA LEU A 150 9.31 -2.52 27.25
C LEU A 150 8.65 -1.31 27.94
N LEU A 151 7.40 -1.02 27.56
CA LEU A 151 6.57 0.11 28.02
C LEU A 151 6.65 0.31 29.55
N ALA A 152 6.52 -0.78 30.32
CA ALA A 152 6.53 -0.73 31.79
C ALA A 152 7.83 -0.17 32.39
N SER A 153 8.95 -0.25 31.68
CA SER A 153 10.25 0.25 32.12
C SER A 153 10.62 1.60 31.49
N ALA A 154 9.88 2.05 30.46
CA ALA A 154 10.25 3.21 29.66
C ALA A 154 10.35 4.50 30.49
N GLU A 155 9.42 4.73 31.42
CA GLU A 155 9.44 5.92 32.28
C GLU A 155 10.66 5.98 33.21
N ALA A 156 11.04 4.84 33.80
CA ALA A 156 12.12 4.76 34.78
C ALA A 156 13.51 4.85 34.13
N GLU A 157 13.61 4.44 32.86
CA GLU A 157 14.89 4.29 32.16
C GLU A 157 15.16 5.39 31.14
N ARG A 158 14.17 6.24 30.83
CA ARG A 158 14.37 7.33 29.88
C ARG A 158 15.46 8.30 30.34
N ALA A 159 16.23 8.79 29.38
CA ALA A 159 17.24 9.81 29.59
C ALA A 159 16.65 11.22 29.40
N PRO A 160 17.02 12.21 30.24
CA PRO A 160 16.53 13.57 30.11
C PRO A 160 16.99 14.27 28.82
N ALA A 161 18.08 13.80 28.21
CA ALA A 161 18.69 14.41 27.01
C ALA A 161 17.75 14.47 25.81
N ASN A 162 16.86 13.48 25.68
CA ASN A 162 15.94 13.34 24.55
C ASN A 162 14.50 13.79 24.85
N GLN A 163 14.23 14.37 26.03
CA GLN A 163 12.89 14.80 26.44
C GLN A 163 12.23 15.79 25.46
N ARG A 164 13.04 16.58 24.76
CA ARG A 164 12.59 17.58 23.76
C ARG A 164 12.98 17.23 22.33
N THR A 165 13.46 16.01 22.11
CA THR A 165 13.79 15.52 20.76
C THR A 165 12.47 15.28 20.01
N PRO A 166 12.28 15.86 18.81
CA PRO A 166 11.09 15.62 18.01
C PRO A 166 10.92 14.14 17.68
N ILE A 167 9.70 13.62 17.86
CA ILE A 167 9.36 12.24 17.48
C ILE A 167 8.34 12.29 16.34
N PHE A 168 8.71 11.76 15.17
CA PHE A 168 7.77 11.45 14.11
C PHE A 168 7.31 10.01 14.27
N LEU A 169 6.00 9.80 14.37
CA LEU A 169 5.39 8.48 14.37
C LEU A 169 4.33 8.39 13.28
N ALA A 170 4.45 7.35 12.46
CA ALA A 170 3.51 7.06 11.39
C ALA A 170 3.05 5.61 11.43
N HIS A 171 1.78 5.38 11.10
CA HIS A 171 1.20 4.04 11.13
C HIS A 171 0.13 3.83 10.06
N GLY A 172 0.06 2.62 9.51
CA GLY A 172 -1.00 2.21 8.59
C GLY A 172 -2.32 1.92 9.33
N LEU A 173 -3.43 2.51 8.88
CA LEU A 173 -4.76 2.25 9.44
C LEU A 173 -5.22 0.80 9.27
N TYR A 174 -4.64 0.07 8.31
CA TYR A 174 -5.00 -1.31 7.96
C TYR A 174 -3.85 -2.29 8.21
N ASP A 175 -2.88 -1.90 9.03
CA ASP A 175 -1.70 -2.71 9.33
C ASP A 175 -2.10 -4.04 10.01
N PRO A 176 -1.95 -5.19 9.30
CA PRO A 176 -2.33 -6.49 9.85
C PRO A 176 -1.23 -7.11 10.72
N VAL A 177 -0.03 -6.50 10.76
CA VAL A 177 1.16 -7.05 11.44
C VAL A 177 1.30 -6.39 12.81
N VAL A 178 1.34 -5.06 12.83
CA VAL A 178 1.35 -4.26 14.05
C VAL A 178 0.02 -3.54 14.12
N SER A 179 -0.88 -4.01 14.99
CA SER A 179 -2.21 -3.44 15.09
C SER A 179 -2.16 -1.95 15.48
N LEU A 180 -3.00 -1.13 14.83
CA LEU A 180 -3.09 0.30 15.11
C LEU A 180 -3.25 0.61 16.62
N PRO A 181 -4.10 -0.12 17.40
CA PRO A 181 -4.21 0.13 18.84
C PRO A 181 -2.88 -0.02 19.62
N ARG A 182 -1.95 -0.87 19.16
CA ARG A 182 -0.63 -1.02 19.80
C ARG A 182 0.26 0.20 19.56
N ALA A 183 0.23 0.71 18.32
CA ALA A 183 0.95 1.93 17.97
C ALA A 183 0.35 3.16 18.68
N GLU A 184 -0.99 3.24 18.78
CA GLU A 184 -1.70 4.26 19.55
C GLU A 184 -1.37 4.18 21.05
N ALA A 185 -1.24 2.99 21.63
CA ALA A 185 -0.79 2.83 23.02
C ALA A 185 0.65 3.34 23.23
N SER A 186 1.53 3.12 22.25
CA SER A 186 2.90 3.62 22.27
C SER A 186 2.94 5.14 22.23
N ARG A 187 2.15 5.75 21.32
CA ARG A 187 1.97 7.20 21.24
C ARG A 187 1.41 7.76 22.55
N ALA A 188 0.34 7.17 23.09
CA ALA A 188 -0.30 7.65 24.30
C ALA A 188 0.67 7.65 25.49
N GLU A 189 1.52 6.62 25.59
CA GLU A 189 2.56 6.57 26.63
C GLU A 189 3.62 7.66 26.42
N LEU A 190 4.10 7.88 25.19
CA LEU A 190 5.03 8.96 24.89
C LEU A 190 4.45 10.34 25.21
N GLU A 191 3.19 10.59 24.85
CA GLU A 191 2.48 11.84 25.18
C GLU A 191 2.30 11.98 26.70
N ARG A 192 1.94 10.91 27.42
CA ARG A 192 1.86 10.88 28.89
C ARG A 192 3.20 11.24 29.55
N LEU A 193 4.30 10.77 28.95
CA LEU A 193 5.66 11.05 29.39
C LEU A 193 6.16 12.45 28.97
N GLY A 194 5.35 13.23 28.24
CA GLY A 194 5.64 14.62 27.87
C GLY A 194 6.54 14.79 26.66
N TYR A 195 6.58 13.82 25.76
CA TYR A 195 7.28 13.95 24.48
C TYR A 195 6.41 14.66 23.43
N ASP A 196 7.06 15.40 22.53
CA ASP A 196 6.42 16.00 21.35
C ASP A 196 6.33 14.96 20.23
N VAL A 197 5.16 14.31 20.13
CA VAL A 197 4.90 13.25 19.14
C VAL A 197 4.07 13.81 18.00
N ARG A 198 4.66 13.82 16.81
CA ARG A 198 3.97 14.09 15.55
C ARG A 198 3.41 12.79 15.01
N TRP A 199 2.13 12.59 15.25
CA TRP A 199 1.42 11.38 14.89
C TRP A 199 0.75 11.52 13.52
N HIS A 200 1.06 10.60 12.63
CA HIS A 200 0.47 10.49 11.30
C HIS A 200 -0.14 9.10 11.13
N THR A 201 -1.28 9.03 10.45
CA THR A 201 -1.86 7.77 10.01
C THR A 201 -2.21 7.83 8.55
N TYR A 202 -2.02 6.70 7.87
CA TYR A 202 -2.22 6.59 6.44
C TYR A 202 -3.14 5.40 6.13
N PRO A 203 -4.04 5.49 5.13
CA PRO A 203 -4.92 4.38 4.73
C PRO A 203 -4.13 3.29 3.96
N MET A 204 -3.15 2.70 4.63
CA MET A 204 -2.22 1.70 4.10
C MET A 204 -2.10 0.50 5.05
N PRO A 205 -1.66 -0.68 4.56
CA PRO A 205 -1.32 -1.84 5.39
C PRO A 205 0.05 -1.66 6.08
N HIS A 206 0.74 -2.75 6.43
CA HIS A 206 2.11 -2.72 6.96
C HIS A 206 3.12 -2.38 5.84
N SER A 207 3.20 -1.10 5.48
CA SER A 207 3.97 -0.60 4.33
C SER A 207 4.29 0.88 4.52
N VAL A 208 5.03 1.47 3.57
CA VAL A 208 5.23 2.92 3.48
C VAL A 208 4.58 3.46 2.22
N CYS A 209 3.84 4.58 2.32
CA CYS A 209 3.14 5.20 1.18
C CYS A 209 3.74 6.56 0.80
N ALA A 210 3.44 7.06 -0.40
CA ALA A 210 4.02 8.32 -0.90
C ALA A 210 3.70 9.54 -0.02
N GLU A 211 2.50 9.61 0.56
CA GLU A 211 2.16 10.65 1.54
C GLU A 211 3.04 10.60 2.78
N GLU A 212 3.34 9.39 3.27
CA GLU A 212 4.26 9.18 4.37
C GLU A 212 5.68 9.58 3.98
N VAL A 213 6.15 9.23 2.77
CA VAL A 213 7.46 9.69 2.26
C VAL A 213 7.54 11.22 2.22
N ALA A 214 6.48 11.90 1.77
CA ALA A 214 6.43 13.36 1.76
C ALA A 214 6.45 13.97 3.17
N ASP A 215 5.78 13.34 4.14
CA ASP A 215 5.82 13.75 5.54
C ASP A 215 7.18 13.48 6.20
N ILE A 216 7.83 12.36 5.86
CA ILE A 216 9.20 12.04 6.25
C ILE A 216 10.16 13.10 5.70
N SER A 217 10.06 13.43 4.41
CA SER A 217 10.82 14.50 3.77
C SER A 217 10.63 15.81 4.53
N ARG A 218 9.38 16.20 4.82
CA ARG A 218 9.08 17.40 5.63
C ARG A 218 9.70 17.33 7.03
N PHE A 219 9.71 16.18 7.67
CA PHE A 219 10.29 15.99 9.00
C PHE A 219 11.81 16.16 8.97
N LEU A 220 12.49 15.52 8.02
CA LEU A 220 13.95 15.57 7.87
C LEU A 220 14.45 16.95 7.39
N ASN A 221 13.62 17.67 6.63
CA ASN A 221 13.95 18.99 6.10
C ASN A 221 13.65 20.14 7.06
N GLN A 222 13.08 19.87 8.24
CA GLN A 222 12.87 20.92 9.22
C GLN A 222 14.19 21.38 9.83
N PRO A 223 14.39 22.71 9.97
CA PRO A 223 15.54 23.21 10.70
C PRO A 223 15.46 22.70 12.14
N LEU A 224 16.40 21.81 12.50
CA LEU A 224 16.55 21.33 13.86
C LEU A 224 16.64 22.54 14.80
N PRO A 225 15.88 22.56 15.92
CA PRO A 225 15.81 23.75 16.75
C PRO A 225 17.20 24.09 17.32
N SER A 226 17.77 25.17 16.80
CA SER A 226 18.88 25.88 17.42
C SER A 226 18.36 26.73 18.58
N PRO A 227 19.15 26.98 19.63
CA PRO A 227 18.73 27.84 20.73
C PRO A 227 18.54 29.30 20.25
N ARG A 228 17.27 29.67 20.05
CA ARG A 228 16.67 31.02 19.94
C ARG A 228 17.52 32.14 19.30
N ARG A 229 17.05 32.67 18.16
CA ARG A 229 16.96 34.13 17.93
C ARG A 229 15.64 34.50 17.23
N ALA A 230 15.09 35.63 17.65
CA ALA A 230 13.76 36.14 17.33
C ALA A 230 13.69 36.88 15.99
N ALA A 231 12.47 36.87 15.40
CA ALA A 231 11.88 37.78 14.41
C ALA A 231 12.64 37.92 13.06
N VAL A 232 12.00 37.94 11.89
CA VAL A 232 11.04 38.93 11.38
C VAL A 232 10.38 38.37 10.11
N ALA A 233 9.09 38.67 9.91
CA ALA A 233 8.35 38.41 8.67
C ALA A 233 8.71 39.43 7.57
N LEU A 234 8.68 39.06 6.28
CA LEU A 234 7.92 39.78 5.25
C LEU A 234 7.90 39.04 3.88
N LEU A 235 6.74 39.19 3.24
CA LEU A 235 6.29 38.92 1.88
C LEU A 235 7.31 38.78 0.73
N ALA A 236 6.96 37.93 -0.24
CA ALA A 236 6.77 38.37 -1.63
C ALA A 236 5.88 37.40 -2.42
N ALA A 237 4.85 37.95 -3.06
CA ALA A 237 4.00 37.29 -4.03
C ALA A 237 4.44 37.63 -5.47
N CYS A 238 3.90 36.86 -6.42
CA CYS A 238 3.77 37.10 -7.86
C CYS A 238 4.89 36.65 -8.79
N ALA A 239 4.63 35.54 -9.50
CA ALA A 239 4.80 35.46 -10.96
C ALA A 239 3.89 34.38 -11.55
N ALA A 240 2.70 34.78 -12.00
CA ALA A 240 1.94 34.13 -13.07
C ALA A 240 2.42 34.77 -14.40
N ALA A 241 2.39 34.18 -15.58
CA ALA A 241 1.89 32.93 -16.14
C ALA A 241 2.54 32.80 -17.53
N LEU A 242 2.69 31.57 -18.03
CA LEU A 242 2.58 31.28 -19.47
C LEU A 242 1.99 29.86 -19.61
N ALA A 243 0.69 29.80 -19.89
CA ALA A 243 0.03 28.66 -20.52
C ALA A 243 -0.35 29.07 -21.95
N PRO A 244 -0.70 28.12 -22.84
CA PRO A 244 -2.14 28.00 -23.03
C PRO A 244 -2.70 26.60 -23.41
N PHE A 245 -3.98 26.43 -23.04
CA PHE A 245 -5.06 25.53 -23.51
C PHE A 245 -5.09 24.04 -23.11
N ALA A 246 -5.89 23.75 -22.07
CA ALA A 246 -7.10 22.94 -22.20
C ALA A 246 -8.05 23.23 -21.01
N SER A 247 -9.33 23.46 -21.29
CA SER A 247 -10.35 23.75 -20.26
C SER A 247 -10.48 22.58 -19.27
N GLN A 248 -10.10 22.79 -18.02
CA GLN A 248 -10.47 21.91 -16.91
C GLN A 248 -11.29 22.73 -15.92
N GLY A 249 -12.41 22.15 -15.49
CA GLY A 249 -13.32 22.78 -14.53
C GLY A 249 -12.55 23.24 -13.29
N GLU A 250 -12.98 24.36 -12.74
CA GLU A 250 -12.42 24.95 -11.53
C GLU A 250 -12.34 23.87 -10.42
N ALA A 251 -11.15 23.65 -9.88
CA ALA A 251 -10.92 22.66 -8.82
C ALA A 251 -11.81 22.96 -7.60
N LEU A 252 -12.29 21.92 -6.94
CA LEU A 252 -13.15 22.08 -5.77
C LEU A 252 -12.37 22.67 -4.58
N ASN A 253 -12.83 23.81 -4.06
CA ASN A 253 -12.22 24.49 -2.93
C ASN A 253 -13.32 24.94 -1.94
N PRO A 254 -13.29 24.52 -0.66
CA PRO A 254 -12.31 23.62 -0.05
C PRO A 254 -12.36 22.18 -0.61
N PRO A 255 -11.28 21.37 -0.44
CA PRO A 255 -11.28 19.98 -0.87
C PRO A 255 -12.44 19.17 -0.25
N VAL A 256 -13.08 18.32 -1.06
CA VAL A 256 -14.23 17.51 -0.64
C VAL A 256 -13.77 16.08 -0.36
N LYS A 257 -14.10 15.57 0.84
CA LYS A 257 -13.83 14.19 1.21
C LYS A 257 -14.74 13.22 0.47
N VAL A 258 -14.16 12.16 -0.08
CA VAL A 258 -14.89 11.10 -0.78
C VAL A 258 -14.44 9.74 -0.25
N ARG A 259 -15.37 8.95 0.29
CA ARG A 259 -15.13 7.56 0.69
C ARG A 259 -15.40 6.66 -0.49
N TYR A 260 -14.36 6.01 -0.96
CA TYR A 260 -14.38 5.19 -2.15
C TYR A 260 -14.09 3.73 -1.81
N GLU A 261 -14.85 2.79 -2.38
CA GLU A 261 -14.54 1.36 -2.26
C GLU A 261 -14.43 0.67 -3.62
N GLU A 262 -13.35 -0.06 -3.83
CA GLU A 262 -13.21 -0.96 -4.98
C GLU A 262 -13.66 -2.38 -4.61
N VAL A 263 -14.18 -3.14 -5.58
CA VAL A 263 -14.63 -4.52 -5.35
C VAL A 263 -13.48 -5.46 -4.99
N VAL A 264 -12.37 -5.37 -5.70
CA VAL A 264 -11.13 -6.14 -5.51
C VAL A 264 -9.91 -5.29 -5.89
N ARG A 265 -8.71 -5.74 -5.51
CA ARG A 265 -7.44 -5.17 -6.00
C ARG A 265 -7.07 -5.88 -7.30
N SER A 266 -7.04 -5.17 -8.44
CA SER A 266 -6.73 -5.80 -9.74
C SER A 266 -6.13 -4.82 -10.74
N ILE A 267 -5.21 -5.32 -11.58
CA ILE A 267 -4.58 -4.56 -12.68
C ILE A 267 -5.61 -3.99 -13.67
N LEU A 268 -6.82 -4.54 -13.74
CA LEU A 268 -7.89 -3.94 -14.55
C LEU A 268 -8.21 -2.48 -14.18
N TYR A 269 -7.84 -2.04 -12.98
CA TYR A 269 -8.12 -0.70 -12.49
C TYR A 269 -6.91 0.24 -12.60
N VAL A 270 -5.96 -0.05 -13.49
CA VAL A 270 -4.76 0.77 -13.75
C VAL A 270 -5.08 2.27 -13.90
N PRO A 271 -6.07 2.71 -14.70
CA PRO A 271 -6.39 4.14 -14.80
C PRO A 271 -6.70 4.78 -13.45
N LYS A 272 -7.45 4.09 -12.60
CA LYS A 272 -7.77 4.59 -11.27
C LYS A 272 -6.55 4.63 -10.33
N TYR A 273 -5.66 3.64 -10.38
CA TYR A 273 -4.43 3.68 -9.57
C TYR A 273 -3.49 4.80 -10.01
N VAL A 274 -3.37 5.01 -11.33
CA VAL A 274 -2.63 6.14 -11.88
C VAL A 274 -3.23 7.47 -11.44
N ALA A 275 -4.56 7.61 -11.47
CA ALA A 275 -5.23 8.82 -11.00
C ALA A 275 -4.94 9.12 -9.52
N LEU A 276 -4.85 8.09 -8.68
CA LEU A 276 -4.50 8.21 -7.27
C LEU A 276 -3.02 8.58 -7.09
N SER A 277 -2.10 7.89 -7.76
CA SER A 277 -0.65 8.11 -7.59
C SER A 277 -0.14 9.40 -8.22
N GLN A 278 -0.71 9.81 -9.36
CA GLN A 278 -0.40 11.08 -10.02
C GLN A 278 -1.14 12.29 -9.42
N GLY A 279 -1.93 12.09 -8.37
CA GLY A 279 -2.62 13.17 -7.67
C GLY A 279 -3.79 13.81 -8.44
N TYR A 280 -4.32 13.18 -9.49
CA TYR A 280 -5.38 13.76 -10.32
C TYR A 280 -6.66 14.06 -9.51
N PHE A 281 -6.97 13.25 -8.50
CA PHE A 281 -8.06 13.54 -7.57
C PHE A 281 -7.78 14.78 -6.70
N LYS A 282 -6.54 14.93 -6.22
CA LYS A 282 -6.12 16.12 -5.44
C LYS A 282 -6.17 17.39 -6.30
N ASP A 283 -5.71 17.31 -7.56
CA ASP A 283 -5.83 18.40 -8.54
C ASP A 283 -7.28 18.86 -8.74
N ALA A 284 -8.22 17.92 -8.69
CA ALA A 284 -9.66 18.19 -8.83
C ALA A 284 -10.32 18.68 -7.53
N GLY A 285 -9.57 18.79 -6.42
CA GLY A 285 -10.10 19.16 -5.11
C GLY A 285 -10.84 18.03 -4.40
N LEU A 286 -10.49 16.76 -4.68
CA LEU A 286 -11.08 15.58 -4.07
C LEU A 286 -10.07 14.92 -3.11
N ASP A 287 -10.44 14.85 -1.83
CA ASP A 287 -9.72 14.11 -0.79
C ASP A 287 -10.29 12.68 -0.71
N VAL A 288 -9.71 11.78 -1.48
CA VAL A 288 -10.23 10.42 -1.68
C VAL A 288 -9.60 9.44 -0.68
N SER A 289 -10.43 8.76 0.09
CA SER A 289 -10.04 7.59 0.89
C SER A 289 -10.54 6.31 0.23
N MET A 290 -9.69 5.29 0.10
CA MET A 290 -10.01 4.04 -0.62
C MET A 290 -9.99 2.83 0.31
N LYS A 291 -10.98 1.92 0.17
CA LYS A 291 -10.94 0.56 0.74
C LYS A 291 -11.27 -0.49 -0.33
N THR A 292 -11.00 -1.75 -0.03
CA THR A 292 -11.40 -2.89 -0.86
C THR A 292 -12.52 -3.65 -0.15
N SER A 293 -13.68 -3.76 -0.80
CA SER A 293 -14.88 -4.38 -0.21
C SER A 293 -14.85 -5.91 -0.24
N GLN A 294 -14.05 -6.53 -1.11
CA GLN A 294 -13.94 -7.99 -1.26
C GLN A 294 -15.26 -8.66 -1.67
N GLY A 295 -15.94 -8.04 -2.64
CA GLY A 295 -17.19 -8.54 -3.21
C GLY A 295 -18.20 -7.43 -3.54
N THR A 296 -18.89 -7.58 -4.67
CA THR A 296 -19.90 -6.61 -5.15
C THR A 296 -21.02 -6.39 -4.13
N ASP A 297 -21.42 -7.45 -3.43
CA ASP A 297 -22.44 -7.42 -2.37
C ASP A 297 -22.02 -6.55 -1.18
N LYS A 298 -20.77 -6.65 -0.75
CA LYS A 298 -20.21 -5.83 0.33
C LYS A 298 -20.06 -4.37 -0.09
N GLY A 299 -19.54 -4.12 -1.29
CA GLY A 299 -19.45 -2.76 -1.85
C GLY A 299 -20.83 -2.10 -1.99
N MET A 300 -21.83 -2.83 -2.48
CA MET A 300 -23.20 -2.32 -2.55
C MET A 300 -23.79 -2.06 -1.16
N THR A 301 -23.52 -2.93 -0.17
CA THR A 301 -23.95 -2.71 1.22
C THR A 301 -23.32 -1.44 1.80
N ALA A 302 -22.03 -1.22 1.55
CA ALA A 302 -21.31 -0.02 1.99
C ALA A 302 -21.91 1.26 1.36
N LEU A 303 -22.26 1.19 0.08
CA LEU A 303 -22.91 2.30 -0.62
C LEU A 303 -24.31 2.61 -0.05
N LEU A 304 -25.15 1.58 0.14
CA LEU A 304 -26.54 1.78 0.59
C LEU A 304 -26.63 2.21 2.06
N SER A 305 -25.70 1.77 2.90
CA SER A 305 -25.59 2.20 4.30
C SER A 305 -24.94 3.58 4.47
N GLY A 306 -24.34 4.11 3.40
CA GLY A 306 -23.60 5.38 3.44
C GLY A 306 -22.26 5.28 4.16
N SER A 307 -21.66 4.09 4.29
CA SER A 307 -20.26 3.97 4.73
C SER A 307 -19.27 4.26 3.60
N ALA A 308 -19.71 4.11 2.34
CA ALA A 308 -19.02 4.55 1.13
C ALA A 308 -19.89 5.55 0.36
N ASP A 309 -19.25 6.52 -0.29
CA ASP A 309 -19.90 7.53 -1.14
C ASP A 309 -19.93 7.10 -2.61
N ILE A 310 -18.84 6.50 -3.08
CA ILE A 310 -18.66 5.98 -4.44
C ILE A 310 -18.08 4.57 -4.34
N VAL A 311 -18.56 3.65 -5.18
CA VAL A 311 -18.01 2.29 -5.28
C VAL A 311 -17.69 1.93 -6.72
N LEU A 312 -16.62 1.16 -6.91
CA LEU A 312 -16.24 0.55 -8.18
C LEU A 312 -16.56 -0.95 -8.13
N ILE A 313 -17.68 -1.31 -8.75
CA ILE A 313 -18.27 -2.65 -8.72
C ILE A 313 -18.83 -3.02 -10.09
N GLY A 314 -19.30 -4.26 -10.25
CA GLY A 314 -20.01 -4.66 -11.47
C GLY A 314 -21.40 -3.99 -11.58
N PRO A 315 -21.88 -3.72 -12.81
CA PRO A 315 -23.15 -3.03 -13.06
C PRO A 315 -24.38 -3.84 -12.63
N GLU A 316 -24.27 -5.17 -12.51
CA GLU A 316 -25.38 -6.08 -12.21
C GLU A 316 -26.02 -5.76 -10.86
N ALA A 317 -25.23 -5.38 -9.86
CA ALA A 317 -25.75 -5.05 -8.55
C ALA A 317 -26.61 -3.79 -8.57
N SER A 318 -26.22 -2.78 -9.37
CA SER A 318 -27.02 -1.58 -9.55
C SER A 318 -28.37 -1.90 -10.18
N ILE A 319 -28.40 -2.83 -11.15
CA ILE A 319 -29.64 -3.31 -11.79
C ILE A 319 -30.51 -4.07 -10.77
N TYR A 320 -29.92 -4.97 -9.99
CA TYR A 320 -30.67 -5.74 -8.99
C TYR A 320 -31.30 -4.85 -7.92
N VAL A 321 -30.54 -3.90 -7.38
CA VAL A 321 -31.07 -2.97 -6.36
C VAL A 321 -32.10 -2.01 -6.97
N GLN A 322 -31.91 -1.59 -8.22
CA GLN A 322 -32.90 -0.77 -8.94
C GLN A 322 -34.26 -1.48 -9.05
N ASN A 323 -34.26 -2.80 -9.27
CA ASN A 323 -35.46 -3.63 -9.37
C ASN A 323 -35.99 -4.17 -8.03
N SER A 324 -35.27 -3.92 -6.92
CA SER A 324 -35.70 -4.30 -5.57
C SER A 324 -36.62 -3.24 -4.94
N GLU A 325 -37.15 -3.54 -3.75
CA GLU A 325 -37.90 -2.59 -2.93
C GLU A 325 -37.01 -1.61 -2.14
N SER A 326 -35.67 -1.66 -2.30
CA SER A 326 -34.75 -0.77 -1.58
C SER A 326 -35.15 0.71 -1.78
N PRO A 327 -35.29 1.50 -0.71
CA PRO A 327 -35.61 2.93 -0.82
C PRO A 327 -34.44 3.77 -1.31
N VAL A 328 -33.20 3.27 -1.16
CA VAL A 328 -31.98 3.91 -1.68
C VAL A 328 -31.64 3.27 -3.00
N LYS A 329 -31.51 4.08 -4.06
CA LYS A 329 -31.24 3.58 -5.42
C LYS A 329 -29.81 3.95 -5.87
N PRO A 330 -28.97 2.97 -6.22
CA PRO A 330 -27.67 3.24 -6.81
C PRO A 330 -27.82 3.67 -8.27
N LYS A 331 -26.90 4.51 -8.74
CA LYS A 331 -26.81 4.98 -10.12
C LYS A 331 -25.36 4.88 -10.59
N ILE A 332 -25.18 4.24 -11.73
CA ILE A 332 -23.92 4.20 -12.45
C ILE A 332 -23.71 5.56 -13.10
N PHE A 333 -22.53 6.16 -12.94
CA PHE A 333 -22.23 7.48 -13.50
C PHE A 333 -20.96 7.53 -14.35
N ALA A 334 -20.08 6.53 -14.27
CA ALA A 334 -18.91 6.41 -15.13
C ALA A 334 -18.48 4.94 -15.27
N GLY A 335 -17.97 4.57 -16.44
CA GLY A 335 -17.25 3.31 -16.65
C GLY A 335 -15.78 3.43 -16.26
N LEU A 336 -15.12 2.31 -16.02
CA LEU A 336 -13.65 2.21 -15.90
C LEU A 336 -13.06 1.13 -16.82
N THR A 337 -13.84 0.08 -17.09
CA THR A 337 -13.39 -1.09 -17.85
C THR A 337 -14.47 -1.45 -18.86
N ALA A 338 -14.05 -1.74 -20.09
CA ALA A 338 -14.95 -1.96 -21.23
C ALA A 338 -15.06 -3.45 -21.64
N THR A 339 -14.53 -4.38 -20.84
CA THR A 339 -14.79 -5.82 -20.98
C THR A 339 -14.39 -6.56 -19.70
N ASP A 340 -14.75 -7.84 -19.61
CA ASP A 340 -14.34 -8.76 -18.54
C ASP A 340 -12.84 -9.09 -18.66
N GLY A 341 -12.10 -8.93 -17.56
CA GLY A 341 -10.66 -9.21 -17.56
C GLY A 341 -10.26 -10.59 -17.02
N PHE A 342 -11.22 -11.51 -16.81
CA PHE A 342 -10.91 -12.84 -16.32
C PHE A 342 -10.28 -13.70 -17.41
N PHE A 343 -9.23 -14.40 -17.02
CA PHE A 343 -8.64 -15.48 -17.79
C PHE A 343 -9.23 -16.82 -17.35
N LEU A 344 -9.56 -17.65 -18.33
CA LEU A 344 -9.84 -19.06 -18.08
C LEU A 344 -8.51 -19.80 -17.98
N LEU A 345 -8.25 -20.41 -16.83
CA LEU A 345 -7.10 -21.25 -16.59
C LEU A 345 -7.48 -22.73 -16.67
N ALA A 346 -6.61 -23.52 -17.29
CA ALA A 346 -6.59 -24.97 -17.21
C ALA A 346 -5.48 -25.42 -16.25
N ARG A 347 -5.71 -26.52 -15.53
CA ARG A 347 -4.68 -27.10 -14.63
C ARG A 347 -3.54 -27.76 -15.40
N LYS A 348 -3.85 -28.28 -16.58
CA LYS A 348 -2.91 -28.98 -17.48
C LYS A 348 -2.73 -28.16 -18.75
N PRO A 349 -1.57 -28.26 -19.43
CA PRO A 349 -1.38 -27.60 -20.71
C PRO A 349 -2.39 -28.13 -21.74
N VAL A 350 -2.92 -27.23 -22.56
CA VAL A 350 -3.85 -27.53 -23.65
C VAL A 350 -3.25 -26.96 -24.92
N GLU A 351 -2.93 -27.80 -25.91
CA GLU A 351 -2.29 -27.35 -27.16
C GLU A 351 -3.19 -26.39 -27.96
N LYS A 352 -4.48 -26.72 -28.07
CA LYS A 352 -5.49 -25.88 -28.71
C LYS A 352 -6.77 -25.96 -27.91
N PHE A 353 -7.12 -24.86 -27.23
CA PHE A 353 -8.34 -24.78 -26.46
C PHE A 353 -9.57 -24.64 -27.37
N ASP A 354 -10.64 -25.33 -27.00
CA ASP A 354 -11.98 -25.19 -27.56
C ASP A 354 -12.98 -25.19 -26.40
N TRP A 355 -13.95 -24.29 -26.41
CA TRP A 355 -14.89 -24.15 -25.29
C TRP A 355 -15.68 -25.42 -25.01
N SER A 356 -15.93 -26.28 -26.01
CA SER A 356 -16.57 -27.59 -25.82
C SER A 356 -15.80 -28.51 -24.86
N MET A 357 -14.50 -28.27 -24.66
CA MET A 357 -13.68 -28.99 -23.69
C MET A 357 -14.12 -28.79 -22.24
N LEU A 358 -14.92 -27.76 -21.94
CA LEU A 358 -15.50 -27.54 -20.61
C LEU A 358 -16.70 -28.46 -20.32
N LYS A 359 -17.21 -29.18 -21.32
CA LYS A 359 -18.34 -30.09 -21.13
C LYS A 359 -18.00 -31.22 -20.17
N GLY A 360 -18.82 -31.38 -19.13
CA GLY A 360 -18.66 -32.31 -18.02
C GLY A 360 -17.57 -31.92 -17.01
N LYS A 361 -16.93 -30.75 -17.16
CA LYS A 361 -15.78 -30.33 -16.36
C LYS A 361 -16.16 -29.47 -15.18
N GLU A 362 -15.33 -29.55 -14.15
CA GLU A 362 -15.42 -28.66 -12.99
C GLU A 362 -14.69 -27.34 -13.25
N VAL A 363 -15.40 -26.22 -13.08
CA VAL A 363 -14.84 -24.88 -13.30
C VAL A 363 -15.02 -24.04 -12.04
N ILE A 364 -13.93 -23.55 -11.45
CA ILE A 364 -14.00 -22.60 -10.34
C ILE A 364 -14.57 -21.27 -10.84
N GLY A 365 -15.78 -20.96 -10.40
CA GLY A 365 -16.54 -19.76 -10.75
C GLY A 365 -16.81 -18.89 -9.53
N PHE A 366 -17.52 -17.78 -9.70
CA PHE A 366 -17.96 -16.90 -8.61
C PHE A 366 -19.39 -17.23 -8.17
N ARG A 367 -19.95 -16.49 -7.22
CA ARG A 367 -21.33 -16.72 -6.78
C ARG A 367 -22.33 -16.55 -7.95
N PRO A 368 -23.44 -17.30 -7.97
CA PRO A 368 -24.48 -17.10 -8.97
C PRO A 368 -24.99 -15.65 -8.99
N GLY A 369 -25.25 -15.15 -10.20
CA GLY A 369 -25.70 -13.77 -10.42
C GLY A 369 -24.62 -12.69 -10.20
N SER A 370 -23.37 -13.04 -9.94
CA SER A 370 -22.27 -12.07 -10.01
C SER A 370 -21.82 -11.83 -11.44
N ASN A 371 -21.29 -10.65 -11.74
CA ASN A 371 -20.82 -10.31 -13.08
C ASN A 371 -19.87 -11.37 -13.69
N PRO A 372 -18.83 -11.88 -12.98
CA PRO A 372 -17.92 -12.88 -13.55
C PRO A 372 -18.62 -14.18 -13.98
N ILE A 373 -19.67 -14.60 -13.25
CA ILE A 373 -20.46 -15.77 -13.65
C ILE A 373 -21.34 -15.48 -14.84
N VAL A 374 -22.01 -14.33 -14.87
CA VAL A 374 -22.85 -13.96 -16.01
C VAL A 374 -22.03 -13.97 -17.31
N PHE A 375 -20.78 -13.51 -17.26
CA PHE A 375 -19.88 -13.48 -18.41
C PHE A 375 -19.38 -14.88 -18.80
N LEU A 376 -18.92 -15.68 -17.83
CA LEU A 376 -18.51 -17.06 -18.12
C LEU A 376 -19.66 -17.87 -18.71
N GLU A 377 -20.86 -17.76 -18.15
CA GLU A 377 -22.04 -18.41 -18.68
C GLU A 377 -22.41 -17.90 -20.08
N THR A 378 -22.21 -16.62 -20.36
CA THR A 378 -22.44 -16.06 -21.70
C THR A 378 -21.44 -16.61 -22.72
N ALA A 379 -20.16 -16.69 -22.36
CA ALA A 379 -19.12 -17.33 -23.18
C ALA A 379 -19.48 -18.79 -23.47
N LEU A 380 -19.88 -19.56 -22.45
CA LEU A 380 -20.32 -20.95 -22.60
C LEU A 380 -21.51 -21.06 -23.57
N ARG A 381 -22.53 -20.21 -23.44
CA ARG A 381 -23.72 -20.22 -24.31
C ARG A 381 -23.39 -19.87 -25.76
N LYS A 382 -22.45 -18.95 -26.01
CA LYS A 382 -21.98 -18.65 -27.38
C LYS A 382 -21.39 -19.88 -28.07
N HIS A 383 -20.82 -20.79 -27.30
CA HIS A 383 -20.25 -22.05 -27.76
C HIS A 383 -21.20 -23.26 -27.61
N GLY A 384 -22.50 -23.00 -27.46
CA GLY A 384 -23.53 -24.04 -27.44
C GLY A 384 -23.55 -24.91 -26.18
N LEU A 385 -22.89 -24.49 -25.09
CA LEU A 385 -22.92 -25.19 -23.80
C LEU A 385 -23.98 -24.57 -22.89
N ASP A 386 -24.83 -25.42 -22.30
CA ASP A 386 -25.72 -25.03 -21.22
C ASP A 386 -24.93 -24.96 -19.90
N PRO A 387 -24.72 -23.78 -19.30
CA PRO A 387 -23.86 -23.66 -18.12
C PRO A 387 -24.37 -24.40 -16.88
N GLN A 388 -25.65 -24.78 -16.84
CA GLN A 388 -26.25 -25.50 -15.71
C GLN A 388 -26.23 -27.02 -15.92
N LYS A 389 -26.15 -27.49 -17.17
CA LYS A 389 -26.21 -28.93 -17.50
C LYS A 389 -24.89 -29.48 -17.99
N ASP A 390 -24.21 -28.73 -18.83
CA ASP A 390 -23.00 -29.17 -19.51
C ASP A 390 -21.73 -28.87 -18.69
N VAL A 391 -21.76 -27.98 -17.70
CA VAL A 391 -20.56 -27.59 -16.92
C VAL A 391 -20.87 -27.63 -15.43
N LYS A 392 -19.92 -28.13 -14.62
CA LYS A 392 -20.04 -28.14 -13.16
C LYS A 392 -19.35 -26.91 -12.56
N LEU A 393 -20.10 -25.82 -12.38
CA LEU A 393 -19.58 -24.58 -11.82
C LEU A 393 -19.42 -24.67 -10.29
N LEU A 394 -18.19 -24.52 -9.79
CA LEU A 394 -17.87 -24.48 -8.36
C LEU A 394 -18.01 -23.03 -7.85
N ASN A 395 -19.24 -22.65 -7.49
CA ASN A 395 -19.64 -21.26 -7.23
C ASN A 395 -19.78 -20.89 -5.75
N ASN A 396 -19.37 -21.78 -4.84
CA ASN A 396 -19.50 -21.64 -3.39
C ASN A 396 -18.17 -21.31 -2.68
N ILE A 397 -17.12 -20.98 -3.44
CA ILE A 397 -15.80 -20.65 -2.91
C ILE A 397 -15.70 -19.13 -2.74
N GLY A 398 -15.46 -18.67 -1.52
CA GLY A 398 -15.28 -17.24 -1.24
C GLY A 398 -14.05 -16.67 -1.95
N ILE A 399 -14.11 -15.40 -2.36
CA ILE A 399 -13.06 -14.74 -3.17
C ILE A 399 -11.65 -14.94 -2.58
N PRO A 400 -11.40 -14.74 -1.26
CA PRO A 400 -10.05 -14.91 -0.70
C PRO A 400 -9.53 -16.35 -0.70
N ALA A 401 -10.40 -17.35 -0.88
CA ALA A 401 -10.06 -18.76 -0.79
C ALA A 401 -9.85 -19.43 -2.16
N ARG A 402 -10.08 -18.72 -3.27
CA ARG A 402 -10.06 -19.29 -4.64
C ARG A 402 -8.70 -19.83 -5.05
N ALA A 403 -7.63 -19.05 -4.96
CA ALA A 403 -6.26 -19.52 -5.21
C ALA A 403 -5.93 -20.75 -4.37
N GLY A 404 -6.26 -20.73 -3.07
CA GLY A 404 -6.03 -21.86 -2.17
C GLY A 404 -6.79 -23.12 -2.61
N ALA A 405 -8.06 -23.00 -2.98
CA ALA A 405 -8.87 -24.10 -3.49
C ALA A 405 -8.30 -24.67 -4.81
N TRP A 406 -7.87 -23.79 -5.72
CA TRP A 406 -7.19 -24.18 -6.95
C TRP A 406 -5.91 -24.98 -6.67
N MET A 407 -5.08 -24.47 -5.76
CA MET A 407 -3.82 -25.10 -5.34
C MET A 407 -4.05 -26.44 -4.65
N ALA A 408 -5.16 -26.58 -3.92
CA ALA A 408 -5.58 -27.83 -3.30
C ALA A 408 -6.19 -28.85 -4.29
N GLY A 409 -6.26 -28.52 -5.58
CA GLY A 409 -6.71 -29.44 -6.63
C GLY A 409 -8.21 -29.39 -6.96
N GLN A 410 -8.95 -28.41 -6.44
CA GLN A 410 -10.37 -28.24 -6.80
C GLN A 410 -10.51 -27.68 -8.22
N GLY A 411 -11.44 -28.22 -9.00
CA GLY A 411 -11.68 -27.79 -10.38
C GLY A 411 -10.59 -28.24 -11.37
N GLU A 412 -11.02 -28.52 -12.60
CA GLU A 412 -10.15 -28.77 -13.75
C GLU A 412 -9.80 -27.46 -14.48
N TYR A 413 -10.75 -26.51 -14.45
CA TYR A 413 -10.60 -25.15 -14.95
C TYR A 413 -11.03 -24.14 -13.88
N GLY A 414 -10.72 -22.86 -14.10
CA GLY A 414 -11.20 -21.79 -13.24
C GLY A 414 -10.95 -20.43 -13.87
N ILE A 415 -11.79 -19.45 -13.54
CA ILE A 415 -11.58 -18.07 -13.99
C ILE A 415 -10.80 -17.27 -12.95
N PHE A 416 -9.73 -16.60 -13.35
CA PHE A 416 -8.86 -15.82 -12.45
C PHE A 416 -8.51 -14.45 -13.07
N LEU A 417 -8.27 -13.46 -12.22
CA LEU A 417 -7.86 -12.10 -12.61
C LEU A 417 -6.37 -11.90 -12.37
N GLU A 418 -5.78 -10.88 -13.00
CA GLU A 418 -4.48 -10.38 -12.55
C GLU A 418 -4.61 -9.72 -11.15
N PRO A 419 -3.64 -9.95 -10.25
CA PRO A 419 -2.38 -10.66 -10.49
C PRO A 419 -2.39 -12.17 -10.24
N GLU A 420 -3.47 -12.70 -9.66
CA GLU A 420 -3.63 -14.11 -9.27
C GLU A 420 -3.41 -15.08 -10.46
N ALA A 421 -3.99 -14.77 -11.62
CA ALA A 421 -3.82 -15.55 -12.85
C ALA A 421 -2.35 -15.63 -13.29
N GLY A 422 -1.66 -14.49 -13.34
CA GLY A 422 -0.26 -14.42 -13.72
C GLY A 422 0.64 -15.16 -12.74
N GLU A 423 0.36 -15.09 -11.44
CA GLU A 423 1.09 -15.81 -10.41
C GLU A 423 0.93 -17.33 -10.54
N LEU A 424 -0.30 -17.82 -10.72
CA LEU A 424 -0.56 -19.24 -10.94
C LEU A 424 0.18 -19.77 -12.17
N VAL A 425 0.23 -19.00 -13.26
CA VAL A 425 0.97 -19.38 -14.47
C VAL A 425 2.48 -19.38 -14.24
N ARG A 426 3.05 -18.31 -13.67
CA ARG A 426 4.49 -18.22 -13.41
C ARG A 426 5.01 -19.35 -12.53
N ASN A 427 4.19 -19.78 -11.57
CA ASN A 427 4.54 -20.88 -10.67
C ASN A 427 4.26 -22.29 -11.26
N GLY A 428 3.89 -22.37 -12.55
CA GLY A 428 3.57 -23.63 -13.22
C GLY A 428 2.33 -24.32 -12.65
N LYS A 429 1.42 -23.57 -12.02
CA LYS A 429 0.21 -24.07 -11.36
C LYS A 429 -1.06 -23.89 -12.20
N GLY A 430 -0.95 -23.34 -13.40
CA GLY A 430 -2.04 -23.25 -14.36
C GLY A 430 -1.55 -22.73 -15.71
N TYR A 431 -2.42 -22.83 -16.70
CA TYR A 431 -2.18 -22.37 -18.07
C TYR A 431 -3.37 -21.53 -18.50
N ILE A 432 -3.15 -20.29 -18.91
CA ILE A 432 -4.21 -19.47 -19.51
C ILE A 432 -4.58 -20.10 -20.85
N VAL A 433 -5.86 -20.45 -21.02
CA VAL A 433 -6.38 -21.10 -22.23
C VAL A 433 -7.37 -20.24 -23.01
N ALA A 434 -7.99 -19.26 -22.36
CA ALA A 434 -8.87 -18.28 -23.00
C ALA A 434 -8.97 -16.99 -22.16
N SER A 435 -9.45 -15.91 -22.79
CA SER A 435 -9.95 -14.70 -22.12
C SER A 435 -11.47 -14.69 -22.21
N VAL A 436 -12.15 -14.53 -21.07
CA VAL A 436 -13.62 -14.51 -21.04
C VAL A 436 -14.15 -13.22 -21.68
N GLY A 437 -13.54 -12.07 -21.40
CA GLY A 437 -13.91 -10.81 -22.05
C GLY A 437 -13.70 -10.79 -23.55
N HIS A 438 -12.59 -11.36 -24.05
CA HIS A 438 -12.38 -11.49 -25.50
C HIS A 438 -13.52 -12.28 -26.17
N GLU A 439 -13.99 -13.35 -25.52
CA GLU A 439 -15.08 -14.18 -26.02
C GLU A 439 -16.44 -13.46 -25.96
N VAL A 440 -16.72 -12.74 -24.88
CA VAL A 440 -18.02 -12.07 -24.68
C VAL A 440 -18.11 -10.77 -25.51
N GLY A 441 -17.04 -9.99 -25.58
CA GLY A 441 -16.95 -8.72 -26.29
C GLY A 441 -16.97 -7.50 -25.35
N GLN A 442 -17.16 -6.31 -25.94
CA GLN A 442 -17.15 -5.05 -25.21
C GLN A 442 -18.44 -4.80 -24.44
N VAL A 443 -18.30 -4.41 -23.18
CA VAL A 443 -19.36 -4.05 -22.25
C VAL A 443 -18.73 -3.45 -20.98
N ASP A 444 -19.37 -2.44 -20.40
CA ASP A 444 -18.95 -1.87 -19.12
C ASP A 444 -18.93 -2.95 -18.04
N TYR A 445 -17.73 -3.35 -17.62
CA TYR A 445 -17.57 -4.49 -16.72
C TYR A 445 -17.51 -4.07 -15.26
N THR A 446 -16.74 -3.02 -15.00
CA THR A 446 -16.60 -2.40 -13.69
C THR A 446 -16.84 -0.91 -13.83
N VAL A 447 -17.77 -0.41 -13.02
CA VAL A 447 -18.34 0.92 -13.14
C VAL A 447 -18.34 1.64 -11.81
N PHE A 448 -18.15 2.95 -11.85
CA PHE A 448 -18.33 3.81 -10.70
C PHE A 448 -19.82 4.06 -10.46
N THR A 449 -20.24 3.79 -9.23
CA THR A 449 -21.62 3.86 -8.79
C THR A 449 -21.70 4.70 -7.51
N ALA A 450 -22.71 5.57 -7.43
CA ALA A 450 -23.06 6.34 -6.24
C ALA A 450 -24.56 6.24 -5.99
N THR A 451 -25.05 6.64 -4.81
CA THR A 451 -26.50 6.73 -4.58
C THR A 451 -27.10 7.88 -5.39
N ASP A 452 -28.36 7.74 -5.80
CA ASP A 452 -29.12 8.79 -6.47
C ASP A 452 -29.12 10.11 -5.67
N LYS A 453 -29.24 10.01 -4.34
CA LYS A 453 -29.12 11.14 -3.41
C LYS A 453 -27.73 11.79 -3.48
N TYR A 454 -26.66 10.99 -3.37
CA TYR A 454 -25.29 11.54 -3.40
C TYR A 454 -24.98 12.26 -4.71
N ILE A 455 -25.43 11.72 -5.85
CA ILE A 455 -25.26 12.36 -7.16
C ILE A 455 -25.99 13.71 -7.22
N ARG A 456 -27.25 13.77 -6.75
CA ARG A 456 -28.03 15.02 -6.72
C ARG A 456 -27.40 16.07 -5.82
N ASP A 457 -26.88 15.66 -4.67
CA ASP A 457 -26.34 16.57 -3.65
C ASP A 457 -24.91 17.02 -3.99
N ASN A 458 -24.16 16.22 -4.75
CA ASN A 458 -22.75 16.46 -5.05
C ASN A 458 -22.44 16.43 -6.56
N PRO A 459 -23.18 17.15 -7.43
CA PRO A 459 -23.01 17.04 -8.88
C PRO A 459 -21.61 17.47 -9.35
N LYS A 460 -20.97 18.41 -8.64
CA LYS A 460 -19.59 18.82 -8.92
C LYS A 460 -18.57 17.73 -8.58
N VAL A 461 -18.78 16.96 -7.51
CA VAL A 461 -17.91 15.83 -7.16
C VAL A 461 -18.01 14.75 -8.23
N ILE A 462 -19.23 14.42 -8.67
CA ILE A 462 -19.45 13.45 -9.75
C ILE A 462 -18.76 13.89 -11.04
N GLN A 463 -18.93 15.16 -11.45
CA GLN A 463 -18.26 15.68 -12.64
C GLN A 463 -16.73 15.66 -12.51
N ALA A 464 -16.20 16.10 -11.37
CA ALA A 464 -14.76 16.09 -11.08
C ALA A 464 -14.20 14.66 -11.13
N TRP A 465 -14.88 13.70 -10.52
CA TRP A 465 -14.51 12.29 -10.54
C TRP A 465 -14.48 11.75 -11.98
N THR A 466 -15.53 11.98 -12.76
CA THR A 466 -15.59 11.54 -14.16
C THR A 466 -14.47 12.15 -15.00
N ASN A 467 -14.16 13.44 -14.81
CA ASN A 467 -13.05 14.10 -15.49
C ASN A 467 -11.69 13.48 -15.13
N VAL A 468 -11.49 13.15 -13.86
CA VAL A 468 -10.26 12.49 -13.38
C VAL A 468 -10.10 11.11 -13.98
N VAL A 469 -11.17 10.31 -14.02
CA VAL A 469 -11.17 8.98 -14.63
C VAL A 469 -10.84 9.10 -16.12
N ALA A 470 -11.51 9.98 -16.87
CA ALA A 470 -11.26 10.17 -18.29
C ALA A 470 -9.82 10.65 -18.57
N ARG A 471 -9.28 11.55 -17.73
CA ARG A 471 -7.86 11.99 -17.81
C ARG A 471 -6.92 10.80 -17.64
N ALA A 472 -7.19 9.94 -16.67
CA ALA A 472 -6.33 8.80 -16.37
C ALA A 472 -6.42 7.69 -17.42
N GLU A 473 -7.62 7.38 -17.93
CA GLU A 473 -7.80 6.43 -19.02
C GLU A 473 -7.04 6.87 -20.27
N LYS A 474 -7.14 8.15 -20.63
CA LYS A 474 -6.36 8.73 -21.74
C LYS A 474 -4.86 8.58 -21.51
N TYR A 475 -4.37 8.93 -20.33
CA TYR A 475 -2.95 8.82 -20.00
C TYR A 475 -2.47 7.36 -20.09
N VAL A 476 -3.21 6.42 -19.53
CA VAL A 476 -2.86 4.98 -19.55
C VAL A 476 -2.82 4.43 -20.97
N LYS A 477 -3.79 4.83 -21.81
CA LYS A 477 -3.82 4.43 -23.22
C LYS A 477 -2.54 4.84 -23.94
N ASP A 478 -2.11 6.09 -23.76
CA ASP A 478 -1.00 6.68 -24.50
C ASP A 478 0.39 6.38 -23.88
N THR A 479 0.44 5.87 -22.65
CA THR A 479 1.69 5.64 -21.90
C THR A 479 2.14 4.17 -21.95
N PRO A 480 3.42 3.87 -22.25
CA PRO A 480 3.95 2.50 -22.21
C PRO A 480 3.80 1.82 -20.85
N ALA A 481 3.58 0.49 -20.82
CA ALA A 481 3.38 -0.25 -19.57
C ALA A 481 4.57 -0.14 -18.61
N ALA A 482 5.80 -0.15 -19.13
CA ALA A 482 7.02 0.01 -18.34
C ALA A 482 7.09 1.36 -17.59
N THR A 483 6.44 2.40 -18.12
CA THR A 483 6.33 3.72 -17.48
C THR A 483 5.19 3.75 -16.45
N LEU A 484 4.13 2.97 -16.67
CA LEU A 484 2.97 2.86 -15.77
C LEU A 484 3.26 1.98 -14.55
N ALA A 485 4.03 0.91 -14.71
CA ALA A 485 4.27 -0.09 -13.67
C ALA A 485 4.81 0.52 -12.36
N PRO A 486 5.86 1.39 -12.37
CA PRO A 486 6.34 2.04 -11.16
C PRO A 486 5.27 2.89 -10.46
N GLN A 487 4.35 3.49 -11.21
CA GLN A 487 3.35 4.41 -10.68
C GLN A 487 2.24 3.70 -9.89
N ILE A 488 2.09 2.39 -10.08
CA ILE A 488 1.01 1.61 -9.44
C ILE A 488 1.54 0.44 -8.60
N MET A 489 2.86 0.23 -8.55
CA MET A 489 3.47 -0.94 -7.91
C MET A 489 3.15 -1.04 -6.42
N THR A 490 3.05 0.11 -5.74
CA THR A 490 2.69 0.19 -4.31
C THR A 490 1.31 -0.41 -4.01
N TYR A 491 0.44 -0.54 -5.01
CA TYR A 491 -0.88 -1.14 -4.88
C TYR A 491 -0.87 -2.67 -5.04
N PHE A 492 0.23 -3.27 -5.50
CA PHE A 492 0.37 -4.70 -5.75
C PHE A 492 1.61 -5.27 -5.02
N PRO A 493 1.63 -5.23 -3.68
CA PRO A 493 2.74 -5.77 -2.90
C PRO A 493 2.89 -7.27 -3.19
N GLY A 494 4.12 -7.69 -3.52
CA GLY A 494 4.43 -9.07 -3.87
C GLY A 494 4.57 -9.35 -5.38
N MET A 495 4.29 -8.36 -6.24
CA MET A 495 4.67 -8.42 -7.65
C MET A 495 5.97 -7.64 -7.89
N ASP A 496 6.89 -8.23 -8.64
CA ASP A 496 8.04 -7.48 -9.15
C ASP A 496 7.62 -6.56 -10.32
N ALA A 497 8.49 -5.59 -10.66
CA ALA A 497 8.21 -4.61 -11.69
C ALA A 497 7.95 -5.23 -13.07
N ALA A 498 8.60 -6.35 -13.39
CA ALA A 498 8.40 -7.06 -14.66
C ALA A 498 7.00 -7.69 -14.71
N ALA A 499 6.58 -8.37 -13.64
CA ALA A 499 5.26 -8.97 -13.52
C ALA A 499 4.14 -7.93 -13.60
N VAL A 500 4.31 -6.75 -12.97
CA VAL A 500 3.36 -5.63 -13.09
C VAL A 500 3.33 -5.10 -14.52
N THR A 501 4.49 -4.89 -15.15
CA THR A 501 4.60 -4.44 -16.53
C THR A 501 3.88 -5.38 -17.49
N ASP A 502 4.15 -6.68 -17.38
CA ASP A 502 3.53 -7.71 -18.21
C ASP A 502 2.01 -7.76 -18.03
N ALA A 503 1.52 -7.59 -16.80
CA ALA A 503 0.08 -7.55 -16.52
C ALA A 503 -0.57 -6.30 -17.13
N ILE A 504 0.10 -5.15 -17.10
CA ILE A 504 -0.39 -3.91 -17.74
C ILE A 504 -0.40 -4.09 -19.26
N GLU A 505 0.63 -4.68 -19.87
CA GLU A 505 0.63 -4.97 -21.31
C GLU A 505 -0.55 -5.87 -21.70
N ARG A 506 -0.82 -6.93 -20.93
CA ARG A 506 -2.01 -7.77 -21.14
C ARG A 506 -3.31 -6.96 -21.00
N TYR A 507 -3.43 -6.13 -19.97
CA TYR A 507 -4.57 -5.24 -19.80
C TYR A 507 -4.79 -4.36 -21.04
N LYS A 508 -3.74 -3.70 -21.55
CA LYS A 508 -3.81 -2.83 -22.73
C LYS A 508 -4.13 -3.57 -24.04
N GLN A 509 -3.90 -4.88 -24.10
CA GLN A 509 -4.30 -5.71 -25.24
C GLN A 509 -5.77 -6.15 -25.16
N THR A 510 -6.34 -6.18 -23.96
CA THR A 510 -7.71 -6.65 -23.70
C THR A 510 -8.76 -5.54 -23.54
N CYS A 511 -8.35 -4.30 -23.29
CA CYS A 511 -9.23 -3.17 -22.99
C CYS A 511 -9.09 -2.01 -23.99
#